data_AF-A0A0K0SYJ8-F1
#
_entry.id   AF-A0A0K0SYJ8-F1
#
_cell.length_a   1.000
_cell.length_b   1.000
_cell.length_c   1.000
_cell.angle_alpha   90.00
_cell.angle_beta   90.00
_cell.angle_gamma   90.00
#
_symmetry.space_group_name_H-M   'P 1'
#
loop_
_entity.id
_entity.type
_entity.pdbx_description
1 polymer ?
#
loop_
_entity_poly.entity_id
_entity_poly.type
_entity_poly.pdbx_seq_one_letter_code
_entity_poly.pdbx_strand_id
1 'polypeptide(L)' 'MKLKIQKWGNSAALKLPAKMLFKIGATIGDTVVVDPKAFRVMKPKYKLTDLLSQCDQNDKAPSDMAMWENMKPVGQEIV' A
#
# COMPACT_ATOMS: atom_id res chain seq x y z
N MET A 1 13.92 4.31 -5.95
CA MET A 1 14.29 3.01 -5.35
C MET A 1 13.37 2.76 -4.16
N LYS A 2 12.91 1.53 -3.93
CA LYS A 2 12.03 1.18 -2.81
C LYS A 2 12.77 0.22 -1.91
N LEU A 3 12.85 0.53 -0.62
CA LEU A 3 13.47 -0.34 0.38
C LEU A 3 12.38 -0.90 1.29
N LYS A 4 12.50 -2.18 1.67
CA LYS A 4 11.60 -2.81 2.63
C LYS A 4 12.20 -2.70 4.03
N ILE A 5 11.39 -2.29 4.99
CA ILE A 5 11.72 -2.40 6.41
C ILE A 5 11.55 -3.87 6.80
N GLN A 6 12.56 -4.45 7.45
CA GLN A 6 12.58 -5.84 7.91
C GLN A 6 12.88 -5.89 9.40
N LYS A 7 12.40 -6.93 10.09
CA LYS A 7 12.77 -7.18 11.49
C LYS A 7 14.22 -7.67 11.56
N TRP A 8 15.02 -7.07 12.44
CA TRP A 8 16.36 -7.51 12.79
C TRP A 8 16.49 -7.51 14.32
N GLY A 9 16.47 -8.71 14.91
CA GLY A 9 16.37 -8.85 16.37
C GLY A 9 15.07 -8.23 16.90
N ASN A 10 15.19 -7.33 17.88
CA ASN A 10 14.08 -6.57 18.47
C ASN A 10 13.81 -5.22 17.76
N SER A 11 14.51 -4.94 16.67
CA SER A 11 14.43 -3.66 15.97
C SER A 11 13.98 -3.84 14.51
N ALA A 12 13.60 -2.72 13.89
CA ALA A 12 13.31 -2.63 12.47
C ALA A 12 14.51 -2.05 11.74
N ALA A 13 14.90 -2.63 10.60
CA ALA A 13 16.06 -2.25 9.83
C ALA A 13 15.74 -2.08 8.34
N LEU A 14 16.47 -1.17 7.69
CA LEU A 14 16.48 -0.98 6.24
C LEU A 14 17.80 -1.52 5.67
N LYS A 15 17.71 -2.40 4.68
CA LYS A 15 18.90 -2.82 3.92
C LYS A 15 19.30 -1.73 2.93
N LEU A 16 20.40 -1.05 3.20
CA LEU A 16 20.99 -0.06 2.30
C LEU A 16 21.92 -0.76 1.30
N PRO A 17 21.70 -0.63 -0.03
CA PRO A 17 22.62 -1.18 -1.02
C PRO A 17 24.01 -0.54 -0.92
N ALA A 18 25.06 -1.28 -1.25
CA ALA A 18 26.45 -0.79 -1.21
C ALA A 18 26.66 0.51 -2.02
N LYS A 19 25.98 0.63 -3.17
CA LYS A 19 26.00 1.86 -3.99
C LYS A 19 25.46 3.08 -3.25
N MET A 20 24.52 2.89 -2.33
CA MET A 20 23.96 3.96 -1.52
C MET A 20 24.92 4.36 -0.40
N LEU A 21 25.55 3.40 0.28
CA LEU A 21 26.59 3.65 1.28
C LEU A 21 27.73 4.48 0.68
N PHE A 22 28.22 4.11 -0.50
CA PHE A 22 29.25 4.87 -1.22
C PHE A 22 28.82 6.32 -1.52
N LYS A 23 27.56 6.52 -1.95
CA LYS A 23 27.05 7.87 -2.27
C LYS A 23 26.95 8.79 -1.07
N ILE A 24 26.70 8.25 0.12
CA ILE A 24 26.64 9.03 1.35
C ILE A 24 27.99 9.09 2.07
N GLY A 25 29.04 8.52 1.48
CA GLY A 25 30.38 8.48 2.07
C GLY A 25 30.47 7.67 3.36
N ALA A 26 29.53 6.75 3.59
CA ALA A 26 29.47 5.95 4.81
C ALA A 26 29.98 4.52 4.57
N THR A 27 30.48 3.93 5.64
CA THR A 27 30.97 2.55 5.69
C THR A 27 30.25 1.77 6.79
N ILE A 28 30.46 0.45 6.84
CA ILE A 28 29.87 -0.39 7.89
C ILE A 28 30.56 -0.06 9.21
N GLY A 29 29.79 0.37 10.20
CA GLY A 29 30.29 0.77 11.52
C GLY A 29 30.16 2.27 11.81
N ASP A 30 29.88 3.08 10.79
CA ASP A 30 29.70 4.52 10.98
C ASP A 30 28.38 4.85 11.69
N THR A 31 28.41 5.88 12.53
CA THR A 31 27.21 6.43 13.15
C THR A 31 26.57 7.44 12.21
N VAL A 32 25.28 7.28 11.92
CA VAL A 32 24.51 8.20 11.07
C VAL A 32 23.41 8.87 11.87
N VAL A 33 23.22 10.17 11.65
CA VAL A 33 22.06 10.91 12.16
C VAL A 33 20.96 10.88 11.11
N VAL A 34 19.76 10.51 11.54
CA VAL A 34 18.62 10.29 10.65
C VAL A 34 17.49 11.23 11.03
N ASP A 35 17.02 12.05 10.08
CA ASP A 35 15.77 12.79 10.21
C ASP A 35 14.59 11.85 9.88
N PRO A 36 13.59 11.68 10.77
CA PRO A 36 12.39 10.91 10.47
C PRO A 36 11.67 11.32 9.18
N LYS A 37 11.76 12.61 8.79
CA LYS A 37 11.17 13.14 7.55
C LYS A 37 11.88 12.65 6.29
N ALA A 38 13.08 12.09 6.41
CA ALA A 38 13.83 11.55 5.27
C ALA A 38 13.17 10.29 4.69
N PHE A 39 12.31 9.61 5.45
CA PHE A 39 11.56 8.46 4.98
C PHE A 39 10.10 8.80 4.71
N ARG A 40 9.63 8.37 3.54
CA ARG A 40 8.21 8.39 3.19
C ARG A 40 7.68 6.97 3.08
N VAL A 41 6.68 6.65 3.91
CA VAL A 41 5.91 5.42 3.75
C VAL A 41 5.17 5.49 2.42
N MET A 42 5.49 4.58 1.52
CA MET A 42 4.86 4.52 0.23
C MET A 42 3.53 3.78 0.34
N LYS A 43 2.42 4.48 0.06
CA LYS A 43 1.11 3.85 -0.12
C LYS A 43 1.08 3.13 -1.47
N PRO A 44 0.42 1.96 -1.57
CA PRO A 44 0.24 1.32 -2.86
C PRO A 44 -0.51 2.28 -3.79
N LYS A 45 -0.02 2.39 -5.02
CA LYS A 45 -0.68 3.13 -6.10
C LYS A 45 -1.18 2.10 -7.08
N TYR A 46 -2.46 2.18 -7.41
CA TYR A 46 -3.09 1.31 -8.38
C TYR A 46 -3.48 2.12 -9.60
N LYS A 47 -3.33 1.53 -10.79
CA LYS A 47 -3.94 2.07 -12.00
C LYS A 47 -5.26 1.35 -12.23
N LEU A 48 -6.26 2.09 -12.70
CA LEU A 48 -7.58 1.52 -13.01
C LEU A 48 -7.46 0.35 -13.99
N THR A 49 -6.63 0.50 -15.03
CA THR A 49 -6.36 -0.56 -16.01
C THR A 49 -5.84 -1.85 -15.38
N ASP A 50 -4.92 -1.73 -14.43
CA ASP A 50 -4.27 -2.88 -13.79
C ASP A 50 -5.26 -3.60 -12.86
N LEU A 51 -6.17 -2.85 -12.21
CA LEU A 51 -7.23 -3.42 -11.39
C LEU A 51 -8.28 -4.13 -12.25
N LEU A 52 -8.74 -3.50 -13.32
CA LEU A 52 -9.73 -4.08 -14.23
C LEU A 52 -9.21 -5.35 -14.92
N SER A 53 -7.90 -5.43 -15.21
CA SER A 53 -7.30 -6.64 -15.78
C SER A 53 -7.34 -7.86 -14.85
N GLN A 54 -7.57 -7.66 -13.56
CA GLN A 54 -7.72 -8.73 -12.57
C GLN A 54 -9.18 -9.20 -12.43
N CYS A 55 -10.13 -8.51 -13.06
CA CYS A 55 -11.54 -8.87 -13.02
C CYS A 55 -11.89 -9.77 -14.21
N ASP A 56 -12.63 -10.84 -13.96
CA ASP A 56 -13.33 -11.57 -15.02
C ASP A 56 -14.61 -10.82 -15.39
N GLN A 57 -14.70 -10.33 -16.62
CA GLN A 57 -15.86 -9.58 -17.11
C GLN A 57 -17.09 -10.46 -17.32
N ASN A 58 -16.91 -11.78 -17.37
CA ASN A 58 -18.00 -12.74 -17.53
C ASN A 58 -18.46 -13.34 -16.21
N ASP A 59 -17.89 -12.89 -15.08
CA ASP A 59 -18.33 -13.35 -13.78
C ASP A 59 -19.78 -12.91 -13.52
N LYS A 60 -20.49 -13.72 -12.74
CA LYS A 60 -21.89 -13.45 -12.44
C LYS A 60 -22.00 -12.21 -11.56
N ALA A 61 -23.09 -11.48 -11.76
CA ALA A 61 -23.44 -10.40 -10.85
C ALA A 61 -23.50 -10.92 -9.39
N PRO A 62 -23.12 -10.09 -8.40
CA PRO A 62 -23.22 -10.44 -6.99
C PRO A 62 -24.61 -10.94 -6.62
N SER A 63 -24.68 -12.00 -5.81
CA SER A 63 -25.94 -12.68 -5.47
C SER A 63 -26.93 -11.79 -4.71
N ASP A 64 -26.45 -10.75 -4.04
CA ASP A 64 -27.25 -9.78 -3.30
C ASP A 64 -27.70 -8.59 -4.16
N MET A 65 -27.15 -8.41 -5.37
CA MET A 65 -27.46 -7.28 -6.25
C MET A 65 -28.96 -7.19 -6.54
N ALA A 66 -29.60 -8.32 -6.86
CA ALA A 66 -31.04 -8.38 -7.07
C ALA A 66 -31.85 -8.06 -5.81
N MET A 67 -31.34 -8.36 -4.61
CA MET A 67 -32.01 -8.00 -3.35
C MET A 67 -31.98 -6.49 -3.12
N TRP A 68 -30.87 -5.84 -3.42
CA TRP A 68 -30.72 -4.38 -3.34
C TRP A 68 -31.63 -3.66 -4.35
N GLU A 69 -31.65 -4.10 -5.61
CA GLU A 69 -32.47 -3.50 -6.67
C GLU A 69 -33.98 -3.58 -6.39
N ASN A 70 -34.41 -4.65 -5.72
CA ASN A 70 -35.82 -4.89 -5.40
C ASN A 70 -36.20 -4.48 -3.97
N MET A 71 -35.29 -3.84 -3.24
CA MET A 71 -35.55 -3.42 -1.87
C MET A 71 -36.59 -2.30 -1.87
N LYS A 72 -37.73 -2.53 -1.21
CA LYS A 72 -38.76 -1.51 -1.07
C LYS A 72 -38.23 -0.37 -0.20
N PRO A 73 -38.54 0.90 -0.52
CA PRO A 73 -38.25 2.02 0.37
C PRO A 73 -38.86 1.77 1.76
N VAL A 74 -38.03 1.85 2.79
CA VAL A 74 -38.44 1.72 4.21
C VAL A 74 -38.42 3.06 4.95
N GLY A 75 -38.13 4.16 4.24
CA GLY A 75 -38.13 5.51 4.82
C GLY A 75 -39.54 5.94 5.24
N GLN A 76 -39.64 6.50 6.44
CA GLN A 76 -40.85 7.15 6.98
C GLN A 76 -40.77 8.67 6.85
N GLU A 77 -40.05 9.16 5.83
CA GLU A 77 -39.88 10.59 5.63
C GLU A 77 -41.25 11.23 5.36
N ILE A 78 -41.64 12.19 6.20
CA ILE A 78 -42.86 12.97 6.01
C ILE A 78 -42.55 14.03 4.95
N VAL A 79 -43.20 13.92 3.79
CA VAL A 79 -43.15 14.92 2.71
C VAL A 79 -44.07 16.09 3.04
#